data_AF-A0A0M2LY55-F1
#
_entry.id   AF-A0A0M2LY55-F1
#
_cell.length_a   1.000
_cell.length_b   1.000
_cell.length_c   1.000
_cell.angle_alpha   90.00
_cell.angle_beta   90.00
_cell.angle_gamma   90.00
#
_symmetry.space_group_name_H-M   'P 1'
#
loop_
_entity.id
_entity.type
_entity.pdbx_description
1 polymer ?
#
loop_
_entity_poly.entity_id
_entity_poly.type
_entity_poly.pdbx_seq_one_letter_code
_entity_poly.pdbx_strand_id
1 'polypeptide(L)'
;MVEPIGTRPRDRIAGVSRVATPAATASVTKQPQTAPTPTVAAQLSASAPVDVERVAKIKEAIAKGTFPLSPSTIADALIAARYEWMSNDKA
;
A
#
# COMPACT_ATOMS: atom_id res chain seq x y z
N MET A 1 32.43 -35.94 37.37
CA MET A 1 33.48 -35.15 38.04
C MET A 1 34.24 -34.40 36.94
N VAL A 2 33.99 -33.08 36.80
CA VAL A 2 34.83 -31.96 36.28
C VAL A 2 36.11 -32.37 35.50
N GLU A 3 36.20 -32.21 34.17
CA GLU A 3 36.69 -31.05 33.33
C GLU A 3 38.17 -31.17 32.90
N PRO A 4 38.59 -30.73 31.68
CA PRO A 4 38.84 -29.31 31.44
C PRO A 4 38.50 -28.75 30.04
N ILE A 5 38.40 -27.43 30.05
CA ILE A 5 38.27 -26.47 28.95
C ILE A 5 39.63 -26.31 28.22
N GLY A 6 39.61 -26.24 26.89
CA GLY A 6 40.73 -25.75 26.07
C GLY A 6 40.86 -26.57 24.79
N THR A 7 40.54 -26.04 23.62
CA THR A 7 41.42 -25.11 22.90
C THR A 7 40.59 -24.42 21.83
N ARG A 8 40.67 -23.09 21.73
CA ARG A 8 40.09 -22.34 20.61
C ARG A 8 41.16 -22.22 19.51
N PRO A 9 40.87 -22.65 18.28
CA PRO A 9 41.42 -22.02 17.10
C PRO A 9 40.29 -21.22 16.44
N ARG A 10 40.29 -19.90 16.65
CA ARG A 10 39.81 -19.01 15.60
C ARG A 10 40.91 -19.01 14.55
N ASP A 11 40.56 -19.46 13.34
CA ASP A 11 40.75 -18.73 12.10
C ASP A 11 41.09 -19.66 10.94
N ARG A 12 40.10 -19.90 10.07
CA ARG A 12 40.21 -19.55 8.64
C ARG A 12 38.90 -19.84 7.93
N ILE A 13 38.47 -18.83 7.21
CA ILE A 13 37.35 -18.84 6.26
C ILE A 13 37.57 -19.98 5.25
N ALA A 14 36.85 -21.09 5.42
CA ALA A 14 36.72 -22.10 4.40
C ALA A 14 35.59 -21.68 3.46
N GLY A 15 35.93 -21.54 2.17
CA GLY A 15 35.04 -20.98 1.15
C GLY A 15 33.66 -21.62 1.13
N VAL A 16 32.64 -20.78 1.00
CA VAL A 16 31.25 -21.23 0.83
C VAL A 16 31.16 -22.01 -0.48
N SER A 17 30.94 -23.32 -0.38
CA SER A 17 30.55 -24.14 -1.52
C SER A 17 29.13 -23.73 -1.94
N ARG A 18 28.94 -23.42 -3.23
CA ARG A 18 27.61 -23.06 -3.75
C ARG A 18 26.69 -24.27 -3.67
N VAL A 19 25.55 -24.10 -3.00
CA VAL A 19 24.46 -25.08 -2.95
C VAL A 19 23.94 -25.30 -4.38
N ALA A 20 23.81 -26.56 -4.79
CA ALA A 20 23.27 -26.94 -6.09
C ALA A 20 21.83 -26.45 -6.27
N THR A 21 21.50 -26.02 -7.48
CA THR A 21 20.17 -25.52 -7.86
C THR A 21 19.10 -26.60 -7.66
N PRO A 22 17.95 -26.29 -7.03
CA PRO A 22 16.85 -27.23 -6.93
C PRO A 22 16.30 -27.58 -8.33
N ALA A 23 15.93 -28.84 -8.51
CA ALA A 23 15.37 -29.37 -9.75
C ALA A 23 14.12 -28.60 -10.17
N ALA A 24 13.98 -28.39 -11.49
CA ALA A 24 12.85 -27.67 -12.08
C ALA A 24 11.52 -28.32 -11.65
N THR A 25 10.65 -27.51 -11.04
CA THR A 25 9.27 -27.90 -10.74
C THR A 25 8.51 -28.13 -12.04
N ALA A 26 7.77 -29.25 -12.10
CA ALA A 26 6.94 -29.60 -13.24
C ALA A 26 6.01 -28.43 -13.60
N SER A 27 5.97 -28.10 -14.89
CA SER A 27 5.09 -27.07 -15.44
C SER A 27 3.63 -27.42 -15.15
N VAL A 28 2.99 -26.66 -14.27
CA VAL A 28 1.54 -26.67 -14.09
C VAL A 28 0.93 -26.20 -15.40
N THR A 29 0.21 -27.08 -16.09
CA THR A 29 -0.63 -26.71 -17.22
C THR A 29 -1.54 -25.57 -16.80
N LYS A 30 -1.39 -24.41 -17.45
CA LYS A 30 -2.22 -23.23 -17.21
C LYS A 30 -3.67 -23.59 -17.52
N GLN A 31 -4.43 -23.92 -16.48
CA GLN A 31 -5.89 -24.02 -16.58
C GLN A 31 -6.39 -22.69 -17.14
N PRO A 32 -7.24 -22.68 -18.18
CA PRO A 32 -7.80 -21.43 -18.68
C PRO A 32 -8.48 -20.73 -17.51
N GLN A 33 -7.91 -19.59 -17.12
CA GLN A 33 -8.53 -18.72 -16.14
C GLN A 33 -9.80 -18.20 -16.80
N THR A 34 -10.94 -18.72 -16.37
CA THR A 34 -12.23 -18.07 -16.62
C THR A 34 -12.07 -16.61 -16.24
N ALA A 35 -12.29 -15.70 -17.20
CA ALA A 35 -12.19 -14.27 -16.96
C ALA A 35 -13.02 -13.93 -15.71
N PRO A 36 -12.45 -13.22 -14.71
CA PRO A 36 -13.22 -12.87 -13.53
C PRO A 36 -14.41 -12.03 -13.97
N THR A 37 -15.62 -12.56 -13.76
CA THR A 37 -16.85 -11.81 -13.96
C THR A 37 -16.77 -10.58 -13.06
N PRO A 38 -16.88 -9.35 -13.60
CA PRO A 38 -16.75 -8.15 -12.79
C PRO A 38 -17.84 -8.18 -11.72
N THR A 39 -17.42 -8.27 -10.46
CA THR A 39 -18.34 -8.23 -9.32
C THR A 39 -19.09 -6.92 -9.33
N VAL A 40 -20.32 -6.90 -8.82
CA VAL A 40 -21.13 -5.66 -8.73
C VAL A 40 -20.34 -4.54 -8.02
N ALA A 41 -19.53 -4.89 -7.00
CA ALA A 41 -18.64 -3.95 -6.33
C ALA A 41 -17.56 -3.35 -7.26
N ALA A 42 -16.96 -4.15 -8.15
CA ALA A 42 -15.98 -3.67 -9.13
C ALA A 42 -16.62 -2.75 -10.18
N GLN A 43 -17.87 -3.02 -10.57
CA GLN A 43 -18.62 -2.17 -11.50
C GLN A 43 -19.00 -0.82 -10.86
N LEU A 44 -19.39 -0.83 -9.59
CA LEU A 44 -19.73 0.38 -8.84
C LEU A 44 -18.51 1.23 -8.46
N SER A 45 -17.33 0.62 -8.36
CA SER A 45 -16.06 1.31 -8.07
C SER A 45 -15.36 1.84 -9.33
N ALA A 46 -15.92 1.59 -10.52
CA ALA A 46 -15.31 1.98 -11.79
C ALA A 46 -15.21 3.50 -11.97
N SER A 47 -16.05 4.27 -11.27
CA SER A 47 -15.98 5.73 -11.22
C SER A 47 -16.32 6.18 -9.81
N ALA A 48 -15.46 7.01 -9.21
CA ALA A 48 -15.81 7.66 -7.96
C ALA A 48 -17.03 8.57 -8.20
N PRO A 49 -18.00 8.63 -7.26
CA PRO A 49 -19.16 9.50 -7.36
C PRO A 49 -18.74 10.97 -7.18
N VAL A 50 -18.13 11.53 -8.22
CA VAL A 50 -17.66 12.93 -8.25
C VAL A 50 -18.65 13.76 -9.06
N ASP A 51 -19.13 14.83 -8.44
CA ASP A 51 -19.95 15.84 -9.10
C ASP A 51 -19.06 16.81 -9.89
N VAL A 52 -18.94 16.56 -11.19
CA VAL A 52 -18.10 17.34 -12.12
C VAL A 52 -18.52 18.80 -12.24
N GLU A 53 -19.83 19.07 -12.17
CA GLU A 53 -20.39 20.43 -12.26
C GLU A 53 -20.02 21.25 -11.02
N ARG A 54 -20.11 20.63 -9.83
CA ARG A 54 -19.61 21.29 -8.60
C ARG A 54 -18.13 21.58 -8.66
N VAL A 55 -17.32 20.64 -9.16
CA VAL A 55 -15.87 20.86 -9.28
C VAL A 55 -15.58 22.03 -10.22
N ALA A 56 -16.27 22.11 -11.36
CA ALA A 56 -16.13 23.23 -12.30
C ALA A 56 -16.46 24.58 -11.65
N LYS A 57 -17.59 24.66 -10.93
CA LYS A 57 -18.02 25.88 -10.22
C LYS A 57 -17.03 26.31 -9.13
N ILE A 58 -16.49 25.35 -8.37
CA ILE A 58 -15.48 25.62 -7.35
C ILE A 58 -14.21 26.19 -8.00
N LYS A 59 -13.72 25.55 -9.09
CA LYS A 59 -12.54 26.03 -9.82
C LYS A 59 -12.72 27.44 -10.35
N GLU A 60 -13.89 27.76 -10.89
CA GLU A 60 -14.22 29.10 -11.37
C GLU A 60 -14.22 30.13 -10.22
N ALA A 61 -14.83 29.81 -9.08
CA ALA A 61 -14.85 30.69 -7.92
C ALA A 61 -13.44 30.94 -7.35
N ILE A 62 -12.56 29.94 -7.39
CA ILE A 62 -11.15 30.09 -7.00
C ILE A 62 -10.42 31.02 -7.98
N ALA A 63 -10.59 30.81 -9.29
CA ALA A 63 -9.96 31.65 -10.31
C ALA A 63 -10.40 33.12 -10.22
N LYS A 64 -11.66 33.36 -9.86
CA LYS A 64 -12.23 34.70 -9.64
C LYS A 64 -11.86 35.30 -8.28
N GLY A 65 -11.23 34.54 -7.38
CA GLY A 65 -10.91 34.97 -6.02
C GLY A 65 -12.13 35.15 -5.12
N THR A 66 -13.31 34.68 -5.54
CA THR A 66 -14.58 34.80 -4.79
C THR A 66 -14.90 33.55 -3.98
N PHE A 67 -14.02 32.56 -3.97
CA PHE A 67 -14.19 31.39 -3.12
C PHE A 67 -14.05 31.81 -1.65
N PRO A 68 -15.07 31.58 -0.79
CA PRO A 68 -15.05 32.08 0.57
C PRO A 68 -14.03 31.29 1.41
N LEU A 69 -12.88 31.91 1.67
CA LEU A 69 -11.86 31.38 2.58
C LEU A 69 -12.00 32.07 3.93
N SER A 70 -12.45 31.33 4.95
CA SER A 70 -12.46 31.79 6.34
C SER A 70 -11.44 30.98 7.14
N PRO A 71 -10.59 31.62 7.98
CA PRO A 71 -9.63 30.91 8.84
C PRO A 71 -10.29 29.83 9.70
N SER A 72 -11.51 30.09 10.21
CA SER A 72 -12.26 29.12 11.01
C SER A 72 -12.68 27.90 10.20
N THR A 73 -13.12 28.08 8.95
CA THR A 73 -13.50 26.99 8.05
C THR A 73 -12.30 26.13 7.65
N ILE A 74 -11.13 26.75 7.47
CA ILE A 74 -9.89 26.02 7.17
C ILE A 74 -9.47 25.19 8.38
N ALA A 75 -9.50 25.76 9.59
CA ALA A 75 -9.19 25.04 10.82
C ALA A 75 -10.12 23.83 11.01
N ASP A 76 -11.42 24.01 10.81
CA ASP A 76 -12.42 22.94 10.90
C ASP A 76 -12.14 21.81 9.88
N ALA A 77 -11.85 22.17 8.62
CA ALA A 77 -11.50 21.20 7.58
C ALA A 77 -10.22 20.41 7.91
N LEU A 78 -9.19 21.07 8.48
CA LEU A 78 -7.96 20.40 8.90
C LEU A 78 -8.20 19.44 10.07
N ILE A 79 -9.03 19.83 11.03
CA ILE A 79 -9.41 18.99 12.17
C ILE A 79 -10.19 17.77 11.66
N ALA A 80 -11.18 17.96 10.80
CA ALA A 80 -11.95 16.87 10.19
C ALA A 80 -11.06 15.89 9.41
N ALA A 81 -10.13 16.40 8.60
CA ALA A 81 -9.19 15.58 7.85
C ALA A 81 -8.29 14.74 8.77
N ARG A 82 -7.85 15.30 9.90
CA ARG A 82 -7.09 14.56 10.92
C ARG A 82 -7.92 13.43 11.51
N TYR A 83 -9.18 13.69 11.88
CA TYR A 83 -10.04 12.66 12.46
C TYR A 83 -10.39 11.54 11.46
N GLU A 84 -10.60 11.88 10.19
CA GLU A 84 -10.85 10.90 9.13
C GLU A 84 -9.63 9.97 8.95
N TRP A 85 -8.44 10.54 8.86
CA TRP A 85 -7.20 9.77 8.80
C TRP A 85 -7.07 8.82 9.99
N MET A 86 -7.21 9.34 11.22
CA MET A 86 -7.08 8.53 12.44
C MET A 86 -8.16 7.43 12.54
N SER A 87 -9.31 7.61 11.90
CA SER A 87 -10.40 6.62 11.88
C SER A 87 -10.18 5.52 10.84
N ASN A 88 -9.50 5.83 9.74
CA ASN A 88 -9.16 4.88 8.68
C ASN A 88 -7.81 4.17 8.89
N ASP A 89 -7.02 4.58 9.88
CA ASP A 89 -5.80 3.88 10.33
C ASP A 89 -6.19 2.63 11.15
N LYS A 90 -6.63 1.57 10.46
CA LYS A 90 -6.66 0.21 11.05
C LYS A 90 -5.40 -0.55 10.62
N ALA A 91 -4.63 -0.97 11.62
CA ALA A 91 -3.46 -1.86 11.49
C ALA A 91 -3.81 -3.22 10.85
#